data_AF-A0A943FTR9-F1
#
_entry.id   AF-A0A943FTR9-F1
#
_cell.length_a   1.000
_cell.length_b   1.000
_cell.length_c   1.000
_cell.angle_alpha   90.00
_cell.angle_beta   90.00
_cell.angle_gamma   90.00
#
_symmetry.space_group_name_H-M   'P 1'
#
loop_
_entity.id
_entity.type
_entity.pdbx_description
1 polymer ?
#
loop_
_entity_poly.entity_id
_entity_poly.type
_entity_poly.pdbx_seq_one_letter_code
_entity_poly.pdbx_strand_id
1 'polypeptide(L)'
;MQIKAIIFSLVYGVFISFMVNVNYKCLFNKNMIFKIIFDSIFILDLGMLYFFILQFINFGYLHVYFFLALSVGFFASFSFFKKLMRKNDVKK
;
A
#
# COMPACT_ATOMS: atom_id res chain seq x y z
N MET A 1 -10.46 20.55 -2.09
CA MET A 1 -9.16 19.85 -1.85
C MET A 1 -9.35 18.51 -1.16
N GLN A 2 -10.14 18.44 -0.07
CA GLN A 2 -10.33 17.22 0.71
C GLN A 2 -10.91 16.02 -0.06
N ILE A 3 -11.93 16.22 -0.91
CA ILE A 3 -12.52 15.11 -1.70
C ILE A 3 -11.48 14.48 -2.65
N LYS A 4 -10.63 15.29 -3.28
CA LYS A 4 -9.53 14.80 -4.13
C LYS A 4 -8.54 13.98 -3.32
N ALA A 5 -8.21 14.42 -2.10
CA ALA A 5 -7.34 13.67 -1.20
C ALA A 5 -7.98 12.35 -0.74
N ILE A 6 -9.30 12.30 -0.45
CA ILE A 6 -10.00 11.05 -0.11
C ILE A 6 -9.94 10.05 -1.26
N ILE A 7 -10.25 10.48 -2.48
CA ILE A 7 -10.20 9.62 -3.67
C ILE A 7 -8.76 9.13 -3.89
N PHE A 8 -7.78 10.02 -3.76
CA PHE A 8 -6.36 9.66 -3.83
C PHE A 8 -6.00 8.62 -2.77
N SER A 9 -6.37 8.81 -1.50
CA SER A 9 -6.08 7.85 -0.43
C SER A 9 -6.72 6.48 -0.69
N LEU A 10 -7.92 6.44 -1.26
CA LEU A 10 -8.57 5.18 -1.66
C LEU A 10 -7.78 4.46 -2.76
N VAL A 11 -7.40 5.19 -3.82
CA VAL A 11 -6.57 4.63 -4.91
C VAL A 11 -5.19 4.21 -4.39
N TYR A 12 -4.61 4.99 -3.48
CA TYR A 12 -3.33 4.67 -2.87
C TYR A 12 -3.41 3.41 -1.99
N GLY A 13 -4.53 3.18 -1.30
CA GLY A 13 -4.79 1.92 -0.61
C GLY A 13 -4.74 0.70 -1.55
N VAL A 14 -5.32 0.83 -2.76
CA VAL A 14 -5.22 -0.20 -3.81
C VAL A 14 -3.77 -0.41 -4.24
N PHE A 15 -3.00 0.67 -4.41
CA PHE A 15 -1.58 0.61 -4.74
C PHE A 15 -0.75 -0.08 -3.64
N ILE A 16 -0.98 0.22 -2.37
CA ILE A 16 -0.32 -0.46 -1.24
C ILE A 16 -0.61 -1.96 -1.29
N SER A 17 -1.86 -2.34 -1.50
CA SER A 17 -2.27 -3.75 -1.62
C SER A 17 -1.55 -4.46 -2.76
N PHE A 18 -1.41 -3.82 -3.92
CA PHE A 18 -0.59 -4.33 -5.01
C PHE A 18 0.87 -4.52 -4.58
N MET A 19 1.50 -3.51 -3.97
CA MET A 19 2.90 -3.56 -3.53
C MET A 19 3.15 -4.65 -2.49
N VAL A 20 2.22 -4.86 -1.56
CA VAL A 20 2.28 -5.96 -0.57
C VAL A 20 2.22 -7.32 -1.25
N ASN A 21 1.34 -7.49 -2.25
CA ASN A 21 1.22 -8.76 -2.97
C ASN A 21 2.46 -9.06 -3.83
N VAL A 22 3.04 -8.04 -4.48
CA VAL A 22 4.29 -8.18 -5.26
C VAL A 22 5.46 -8.57 -4.35
N ASN A 23 5.59 -7.90 -3.19
CA ASN A 23 6.69 -8.12 -2.26
C ASN A 23 6.38 -9.14 -1.16
N TYR A 24 5.32 -9.94 -1.32
CA TYR A 24 4.82 -10.85 -0.27
C TYR A 24 5.90 -11.81 0.24
N LYS A 25 6.75 -12.33 -0.65
CA LYS A 25 7.84 -13.26 -0.28
C LYS A 25 8.90 -12.60 0.60
N CYS A 26 9.17 -11.30 0.40
CA CYS A 26 10.14 -10.54 1.20
C CYS A 26 9.55 -10.12 2.55
N LEU A 27 8.32 -9.61 2.54
CA LEU A 27 7.58 -9.16 3.74
C LEU A 27 7.29 -10.31 4.71
N PHE A 28 7.02 -11.51 4.19
CA PHE A 28 6.73 -12.71 4.99
C PHE A 28 7.87 -13.72 4.94
N ASN A 29 9.11 -13.24 4.81
CA ASN A 29 10.29 -14.10 4.84
C ASN A 29 10.47 -14.76 6.23
N LYS A 30 11.03 -15.97 6.24
CA LYS A 30 11.32 -16.73 7.47
C LYS A 30 12.43 -16.10 8.31
N ASN A 31 13.40 -15.45 7.67
CA ASN A 31 14.52 -14.82 8.35
C ASN A 31 14.07 -13.53 9.03
N MET A 32 13.93 -13.55 10.36
CA MET A 32 13.37 -12.45 11.14
C MET A 32 14.15 -11.13 10.98
N ILE A 33 15.49 -11.17 10.94
CA ILE A 33 16.32 -9.96 10.75
C ILE A 33 16.06 -9.34 9.38
N PHE A 34 16.11 -10.14 8.32
CA PHE A 34 15.82 -9.67 6.96
C PHE A 34 14.41 -9.09 6.86
N LYS A 35 13.43 -9.78 7.45
CA LYS A 35 12.04 -9.33 7.48
C LYS A 35 11.91 -7.95 8.13
N ILE A 36 12.49 -7.74 9.33
CA ILE A 36 12.40 -6.45 10.02
C ILE A 36 13.01 -5.31 9.19
N ILE A 37 14.18 -5.54 8.59
CA ILE A 37 14.86 -4.55 7.75
C ILE A 37 14.00 -4.22 6.53
N PHE A 38 13.54 -5.24 5.81
CA PHE A 38 12.73 -5.06 4.61
C PHE A 38 11.38 -4.42 4.90
N ASP A 39 10.67 -4.87 5.94
CA ASP A 39 9.39 -4.29 6.39
C ASP A 39 9.56 -2.80 6.73
N SER A 40 10.65 -2.44 7.42
CA SER A 40 10.93 -1.05 7.80
C SER A 40 11.15 -0.16 6.58
N ILE A 41 12.00 -0.59 5.64
CA ILE A 41 12.25 0.13 4.39
C ILE A 41 10.95 0.26 3.60
N PHE A 42 10.22 -0.84 3.43
CA PHE A 42 8.98 -0.88 2.66
C PHE A 42 7.90 0.05 3.21
N ILE A 43 7.69 0.08 4.53
CA ILE A 43 6.71 0.97 5.17
C ILE A 43 7.17 2.43 5.07
N LEU A 44 8.46 2.72 5.26
CA LEU A 44 8.99 4.07 5.12
C LEU A 44 8.84 4.59 3.69
N ASP A 45 9.19 3.79 2.68
CA ASP A 45 9.09 4.18 1.27
C ASP A 45 7.64 4.49 0.88
N LEU A 46 6.70 3.60 1.23
CA LEU A 46 5.28 3.82 0.97
C LEU A 46 4.72 5.01 1.75
N GLY A 47 5.11 5.15 3.03
CA GLY A 47 4.70 6.28 3.86
C GLY A 47 5.18 7.60 3.26
N MET A 48 6.48 7.72 2.96
CA MET A 48 7.08 8.91 2.38
C MET A 48 6.45 9.25 1.02
N LEU A 49 6.25 8.25 0.15
CA LEU A 49 5.61 8.46 -1.15
C LEU A 49 4.17 8.97 -0.99
N TYR A 50 3.41 8.43 -0.04
CA TYR A 50 2.06 8.91 0.26
C TYR A 50 2.06 10.38 0.69
N PHE A 51 2.90 10.75 1.66
CA PHE A 51 3.02 12.13 2.14
C PHE A 51 3.50 13.09 1.05
N PHE A 52 4.47 12.67 0.24
CA PHE A 52 4.98 13.45 -0.87
C PHE A 52 3.88 13.81 -1.86
N ILE A 53 3.06 12.83 -2.28
CA ILE A 53 1.95 13.10 -3.20
C ILE A 53 0.85 13.93 -2.51
N LEU A 54 0.56 13.65 -1.24
CA LEU A 54 -0.43 14.40 -0.46
C LEU A 54 -0.06 15.88 -0.30
N GLN A 55 1.24 16.22 -0.30
CA GLN A 55 1.74 17.60 -0.32
C GLN A 55 1.21 18.38 -1.53
N PHE A 56 1.14 17.76 -2.71
CA PHE A 56 0.65 18.41 -3.91
C PHE A 56 -0.89 18.51 -3.98
N ILE A 57 -1.61 17.65 -3.25
CA ILE A 57 -3.08 17.59 -3.32
C ILE A 57 -3.73 18.47 -2.25
N ASN A 58 -3.21 18.42 -1.03
CA ASN A 58 -3.79 19.04 0.16
C ASN A 58 -2.72 19.60 1.11
N PHE A 59 -1.58 20.06 0.57
CA PHE A 59 -0.48 20.65 1.35
C PHE A 59 0.03 19.75 2.50
N GLY A 60 -0.17 18.43 2.38
CA GLY A 60 0.31 17.47 3.37
C GLY A 60 -0.56 17.37 4.62
N TYR A 61 -1.67 18.11 4.71
CA TYR A 61 -2.58 18.01 5.85
C TYR A 61 -3.25 16.64 5.89
N LEU A 62 -2.97 15.88 6.95
CA LEU A 62 -3.59 14.59 7.22
C LEU A 62 -4.93 14.74 7.90
N HIS A 63 -5.84 13.84 7.53
CA HIS A 63 -7.14 13.70 8.18
C HIS A 63 -7.50 12.24 8.40
N VAL A 64 -8.28 11.96 9.45
CA VAL A 64 -8.66 10.59 9.85
C VAL A 64 -9.38 9.83 8.73
N TYR A 65 -10.23 10.50 7.96
CA TYR A 65 -10.95 9.89 6.83
C TYR A 65 -10.03 9.43 5.69
N PHE A 66 -8.82 9.96 5.58
CA PHE A 66 -7.84 9.46 4.60
C PHE A 66 -7.34 8.06 4.97
N PHE A 67 -7.13 7.78 6.25
CA PHE A 67 -6.75 6.45 6.74
C PHE A 67 -7.88 5.44 6.54
N LEU A 68 -9.15 5.87 6.73
CA LEU A 68 -10.32 5.04 6.43
C LEU A 68 -10.38 4.70 4.93
N ALA A 69 -10.25 5.70 4.06
CA ALA A 69 -10.26 5.51 2.61
C ALA A 69 -9.12 4.58 2.15
N LEU A 70 -7.91 4.78 2.69
CA LEU A 70 -6.74 3.95 2.41
C LEU A 70 -6.97 2.49 2.86
N SER A 71 -7.55 2.28 4.04
CA SER A 71 -7.90 0.94 4.54
C SER A 71 -8.93 0.26 3.63
N VAL A 72 -9.98 0.99 3.24
CA VAL A 72 -11.02 0.47 2.33
C VAL A 72 -10.42 0.06 0.98
N GLY A 73 -9.60 0.92 0.36
CA GLY A 73 -8.94 0.61 -0.91
C GLY A 73 -8.01 -0.61 -0.80
N PHE A 74 -7.28 -0.73 0.30
CA PHE A 74 -6.41 -1.87 0.57
C PHE A 74 -7.21 -3.18 0.66
N PHE A 75 -8.18 -3.26 1.58
CA PHE A 75 -8.94 -4.48 1.81
C PHE A 75 -9.78 -4.89 0.60
N ALA A 76 -10.38 -3.93 -0.10
CA ALA A 76 -11.19 -4.20 -1.29
C ALA A 76 -10.37 -4.87 -2.41
N SER A 77 -9.11 -4.49 -2.56
CA SER A 77 -8.24 -4.97 -3.64
C SER A 77 -7.33 -6.15 -3.27
N PHE A 78 -7.10 -6.38 -1.96
CA PHE A 78 -6.16 -7.40 -1.48
C PHE A 78 -6.48 -8.81 -2.00
N SER A 79 -7.74 -9.22 -1.88
CA SER A 79 -8.19 -10.53 -2.36
C SER A 79 -8.07 -10.68 -3.88
N PHE A 80 -8.26 -9.58 -4.62
CA PHE A 80 -8.13 -9.56 -6.07
C PHE A 80 -6.68 -9.78 -6.50
N PHE A 81 -5.74 -9.00 -5.95
CA PHE A 81 -4.32 -9.11 -6.30
C PHE A 81 -3.69 -10.43 -5.84
N LYS A 82 -4.11 -10.96 -4.68
CA LYS A 82 -3.67 -12.29 -4.23
C LYS A 82 -4.02 -13.39 -5.23
N LYS A 83 -5.24 -13.34 -5.81
CA LYS A 83 -5.66 -14.29 -6.86
C LYS A 83 -4.86 -14.09 -8.15
N LEU A 84 -4.60 -12.84 -8.54
CA LEU A 84 -3.82 -12.50 -9.73
C LEU A 84 -2.39 -13.06 -9.66
N MET A 85 -1.70 -12.85 -8.55
CA MET A 85 -0.32 -13.32 -8.36
C MET A 85 -0.22 -14.84 -8.36
N ARG A 86 -1.15 -15.54 -7.68
CA ARG A 86 -1.19 -17.01 -7.69
C ARG A 86 -1.38 -17.57 -9.10
N LYS A 87 -2.18 -16.91 -9.95
CA LYS A 87 -2.38 -17.33 -11.34
C LYS A 87 -1.09 -17.19 -12.17
N ASN A 88 -0.26 -16.20 -11.87
CA ASN A 88 1.02 -16.00 -12.53
C ASN A 88 2.06 -17.04 -12.12
N ASP A 89 2.07 -17.47 -10.86
CA ASP A 89 2.97 -18.55 -10.40
C ASP A 89 2.62 -19.91 -11.04
N VAL A 90 1.33 -20.23 -11.27
CA VAL A 90 0.90 -21.50 -11.90
C VAL A 90 1.21 -21.56 -13.41
N LYS A 91 1.33 -20.40 -14.06
CA LYS A 91 1.65 -20.32 -15.50
C LYS A 91 3.15 -20.39 -15.80
N LYS A 92 3.99 -20.32 -14.78
CA LYS A 92 5.45 -20.23 -14.90
C LYS A 92 6.08 -21.59 -14.70
#